data_AF-A0A820RN49-F1
#
_entry.id   AF-A0A820RN49-F1
#
_cell.length_a   1.000
_cell.length_b   1.000
_cell.length_c   1.000
_cell.angle_alpha   90.00
_cell.angle_beta   90.00
_cell.angle_gamma   90.00
#
_symmetry.space_group_name_H-M   'P 1'
#
loop_
_entity.id
_entity.type
_entity.pdbx_description
1 polymer ?
#
loop_
_entity_poly.entity_id
_entity_poly.type
_entity_poly.pdbx_seq_one_letter_code
_entity_poly.pdbx_strand_id
1 'polypeptide(L)'
;GKLTSSLVTYWRDHCLIPNLSSKTLLLVDSFPSHANPDVYKRLKDFSFRVIPPKTTSKIQPLDVYFNRQYKMILRRIFNHVRPDDIQINLAERNNVIKLHSLVHSQMKSKAFESMIKYAWYRSGYLKTDPGPFQNVKDVCFTLERDKCCVENCINGQIICCSWCQQELCFVHFFVNYHYH
;
A
#
# COMPACT_ATOMS: atom_id res chain seq x y z
N GLY A 1 -5.17 -15.13 9.35
CA GLY A 1 -5.10 -15.38 10.81
C GLY A 1 -5.54 -14.15 11.56
N LYS A 2 -6.08 -14.29 12.77
CA LYS A 2 -6.40 -13.14 13.65
C LYS A 2 -5.10 -12.55 14.21
N LEU A 3 -5.06 -11.23 14.39
CA LEU A 3 -3.93 -10.54 14.98
C LEU A 3 -3.85 -10.85 16.49
N THR A 4 -2.71 -11.38 16.93
CA THR A 4 -2.42 -11.68 18.34
C THR A 4 -1.43 -10.68 18.91
N SER A 5 -1.33 -10.56 20.23
CA SER A 5 -0.33 -9.69 20.88
C SER A 5 1.12 -10.07 20.53
N SER A 6 1.39 -11.35 20.28
CA SER A 6 2.70 -11.82 19.80
C SER A 6 3.02 -11.32 18.39
N LEU A 7 2.04 -11.24 17.49
CA LEU A 7 2.21 -10.69 16.15
C LEU A 7 2.45 -9.17 16.20
N VAL A 8 1.79 -8.44 17.10
CA VAL A 8 2.05 -7.00 17.29
C VAL A 8 3.45 -6.77 17.84
N THR A 9 3.91 -7.61 18.75
CA THR A 9 5.28 -7.59 19.30
C THR A 9 6.31 -7.84 18.19
N TYR A 10 6.08 -8.85 17.35
CA TYR A 10 6.93 -9.13 16.19
C TYR A 10 6.97 -7.95 15.21
N TRP A 11 5.80 -7.40 14.85
CA TRP A 11 5.72 -6.22 13.99
C TRP A 11 6.44 -5.01 14.59
N ARG A 12 6.30 -4.76 15.90
CA ARG A 12 7.02 -3.69 16.57
C ARG A 12 8.54 -3.86 16.38
N ASP A 13 9.03 -5.06 16.61
CA ASP A 13 10.48 -5.32 16.67
C ASP A 13 11.14 -5.36 15.29
N HIS A 14 10.44 -5.90 14.31
CA HIS A 14 10.98 -6.13 12.97
C HIS A 14 10.51 -5.13 11.93
N CYS A 15 9.46 -4.34 12.21
CA CYS A 15 8.93 -3.36 11.26
C CYS A 15 8.95 -1.94 11.83
N LEU A 16 8.44 -1.71 13.05
CA LEU A 16 8.39 -0.35 13.60
C LEU A 16 9.77 0.16 14.00
N ILE A 17 10.48 -0.55 14.88
CA ILE A 17 11.78 -0.13 15.44
C ILE A 17 12.79 0.26 14.36
N PRO A 18 12.98 -0.50 13.26
CA PRO A 18 13.92 -0.13 12.20
C PRO A 18 13.60 1.19 11.50
N ASN A 19 12.36 1.69 11.61
CA ASN A 19 11.88 2.92 10.97
C ASN A 19 11.69 4.08 11.97
N LEU A 20 12.02 3.89 13.26
CA LEU A 20 11.94 4.97 14.25
C LEU A 20 13.08 5.98 14.07
N SER A 21 12.75 7.25 14.23
CA SER A 21 13.71 8.37 14.31
C SER A 21 13.49 9.19 15.58
N SER A 22 14.37 10.17 15.86
CA SER A 22 14.43 10.93 17.12
C SER A 22 13.18 11.74 17.49
N LYS A 23 12.16 11.79 16.63
CA LYS A 23 10.83 12.36 16.91
C LYS A 23 9.74 11.63 16.12
N THR A 24 9.26 10.52 16.66
CA THR A 24 8.25 9.69 15.96
C THR A 24 6.90 9.74 16.67
N LEU A 25 5.81 9.91 15.91
CA LEU A 25 4.43 9.75 16.36
C LEU A 25 3.84 8.48 15.73
N LEU A 26 3.41 7.52 16.56
CA LEU A 26 2.60 6.40 16.12
C LEU A 26 1.13 6.65 16.45
N LEU A 27 0.31 6.59 15.41
CA LEU A 27 -1.14 6.57 15.48
C LEU A 27 -1.62 5.15 15.22
N VAL A 28 -2.34 4.55 16.18
CA VAL A 28 -2.95 3.22 16.03
C VAL A 28 -4.47 3.31 16.10
N ASP A 29 -5.16 2.35 15.52
CA ASP A 29 -6.61 2.22 15.73
C ASP A 29 -6.92 1.79 17.17
N SER A 30 -8.19 1.88 17.56
CA SER A 30 -8.63 1.45 18.88
C SER A 30 -8.79 -0.07 19.02
N PHE A 31 -8.16 -0.88 18.16
CA PHE A 31 -8.23 -2.33 18.28
C PHE A 31 -7.42 -2.78 19.51
N PRO A 32 -7.96 -3.62 20.41
CA PRO A 32 -7.33 -3.90 21.72
C PRO A 32 -5.86 -4.35 21.64
N SER A 33 -5.49 -5.16 20.64
CA SER A 33 -4.11 -5.62 20.48
C SER A 33 -3.15 -4.51 20.07
N HIS A 34 -3.61 -3.48 19.35
CA HIS A 34 -2.80 -2.33 18.95
C HIS A 34 -2.81 -1.21 20.00
N ALA A 35 -3.93 -1.03 20.70
CA ALA A 35 -4.12 0.04 21.66
C ALA A 35 -3.39 -0.21 23.00
N ASN A 36 -2.79 -1.39 23.19
CA ASN A 36 -2.06 -1.73 24.42
C ASN A 36 -0.73 -0.95 24.53
N PRO A 37 -0.60 0.03 25.45
CA PRO A 37 0.61 0.83 25.62
C PRO A 37 1.82 0.02 26.11
N ASP A 38 1.60 -1.11 26.79
CA ASP A 38 2.69 -1.97 27.31
C ASP A 38 3.57 -2.51 26.18
N VAL A 39 2.99 -2.68 24.99
CA VAL A 39 3.73 -3.09 23.79
C VAL A 39 4.77 -2.03 23.43
N TYR A 40 4.52 -0.75 23.69
CA TYR A 40 5.38 0.35 23.23
C TYR A 40 6.24 0.98 24.34
N LYS A 41 6.02 0.60 25.61
CA LYS A 41 6.70 1.13 26.81
C LYS A 41 8.23 1.26 26.69
N ARG A 42 8.88 0.36 25.95
CA ARG A 42 10.34 0.32 25.82
C ARG A 42 10.91 1.24 24.74
N LEU A 43 10.06 1.88 23.94
CA LEU A 43 10.49 2.80 22.90
C LEU A 43 10.80 4.16 23.52
N LYS A 44 11.99 4.69 23.25
CA LYS A 44 12.42 6.04 23.66
C LYS A 44 12.09 7.06 22.56
N ASP A 45 11.92 8.33 22.94
CA ASP A 45 11.69 9.45 22.02
C ASP A 45 10.52 9.26 21.04
N PHE A 46 9.46 8.66 21.57
CA PHE A 46 8.31 8.18 20.80
C PHE A 46 6.99 8.64 21.42
N SER A 47 6.12 9.19 20.58
CA SER A 47 4.74 9.55 20.96
C SER A 47 3.77 8.50 20.47
N PHE A 48 2.98 7.95 21.37
CA PHE A 48 1.91 7.00 21.08
C PHE A 48 0.55 7.67 21.23
N ARG A 49 -0.34 7.52 20.24
CA ARG A 49 -1.75 7.93 20.34
C ARG A 49 -2.66 6.88 19.73
N VAL A 50 -3.78 6.66 20.41
CA VAL A 50 -4.86 5.78 19.94
C VAL A 50 -5.93 6.66 19.29
N ILE A 51 -6.29 6.33 18.06
CA ILE A 51 -7.41 6.94 17.35
C ILE A 51 -8.71 6.54 18.06
N PRO A 52 -9.61 7.49 18.38
CA PRO A 52 -10.85 7.18 19.09
C PRO A 52 -11.69 6.12 18.33
N PRO A 53 -12.37 5.22 19.05
CA PRO A 53 -13.23 4.22 18.43
C PRO A 53 -14.25 4.83 17.47
N LYS A 54 -14.55 4.12 16.37
CA LYS A 54 -15.52 4.52 15.35
C LYS A 54 -15.17 5.83 14.59
N THR A 55 -13.93 6.32 14.70
CA THR A 55 -13.47 7.51 13.98
C THR A 55 -12.44 7.21 12.89
N THR A 56 -12.04 5.94 12.71
CA THR A 56 -11.01 5.52 11.76
C THR A 56 -11.29 6.00 10.34
N SER A 57 -12.53 5.87 9.86
CA SER A 57 -12.95 6.33 8.52
C SER A 57 -12.92 7.86 8.35
N LYS A 58 -12.78 8.62 9.44
CA LYS A 58 -12.76 10.08 9.45
C LYS A 58 -11.35 10.64 9.64
N ILE A 59 -10.54 9.99 10.47
CA ILE A 59 -9.25 10.56 10.92
C ILE A 59 -8.05 9.61 10.77
N GLN A 60 -8.20 8.39 10.25
CA GLN A 60 -7.04 7.56 9.94
C GLN A 60 -6.68 7.71 8.46
N PRO A 61 -5.47 8.19 8.09
CA PRO A 61 -5.13 8.45 6.69
C PRO A 61 -5.23 7.20 5.81
N LEU A 62 -4.93 6.04 6.39
CA LEU A 62 -5.09 4.74 5.76
C LEU A 62 -6.53 4.51 5.29
N ASP A 63 -7.52 4.67 6.17
CA ASP A 63 -8.93 4.41 5.84
C ASP A 63 -9.62 5.58 5.14
N VAL A 64 -9.20 6.81 5.40
CA VAL A 64 -9.75 8.01 4.75
C VAL A 64 -9.50 7.98 3.24
N TYR A 65 -8.32 7.54 2.80
CA TYR A 65 -8.02 7.54 1.36
C TYR A 65 -7.01 6.48 0.89
N PHE A 66 -5.89 6.27 1.59
CA PHE A 66 -4.78 5.46 1.06
C PHE A 66 -5.18 4.00 0.72
N ASN A 67 -5.92 3.33 1.61
CA ASN A 67 -6.36 1.94 1.42
C ASN A 67 -7.25 1.76 0.19
N ARG A 68 -8.01 2.79 -0.22
CA ARG A 68 -8.80 2.75 -1.45
C ARG A 68 -7.88 2.58 -2.66
N GLN A 69 -6.82 3.38 -2.72
CA GLN A 69 -5.84 3.39 -3.81
C GLN A 69 -5.06 2.07 -3.86
N TYR A 70 -4.57 1.61 -2.70
CA TYR A 70 -3.90 0.32 -2.57
C TYR A 70 -4.76 -0.85 -3.07
N LYS A 71 -6.04 -0.89 -2.68
CA LYS A 71 -7.00 -1.92 -3.10
C LYS A 71 -7.32 -1.88 -4.60
N MET A 72 -7.17 -0.73 -5.27
CA MET A 72 -7.41 -0.64 -6.70
C MET A 72 -6.40 -1.49 -7.49
N ILE A 73 -5.12 -1.43 -7.12
CA ILE A 73 -4.08 -2.25 -7.76
C ILE A 73 -4.34 -3.73 -7.53
N LEU A 74 -4.59 -4.12 -6.29
CA LEU A 74 -4.92 -5.52 -5.96
C LEU A 74 -6.10 -6.02 -6.78
N ARG A 75 -7.22 -5.28 -6.78
CA ARG A 75 -8.45 -5.68 -7.50
C ARG A 75 -8.21 -5.81 -8.99
N ARG A 76 -7.44 -4.91 -9.62
CA ARG A 76 -7.11 -4.99 -11.05
C ARG A 76 -6.38 -6.28 -11.37
N ILE A 77 -5.38 -6.64 -10.56
CA ILE A 77 -4.58 -7.86 -10.76
C ILE A 77 -5.43 -9.11 -10.50
N PHE A 78 -6.21 -9.16 -9.43
CA PHE A 78 -7.12 -10.27 -9.14
C PHE A 78 -8.17 -10.47 -10.24
N ASN A 79 -8.72 -9.38 -10.78
CA ASN A 79 -9.72 -9.43 -11.85
C ASN A 79 -9.14 -9.85 -13.20
N HIS A 80 -7.82 -9.76 -13.39
CA HIS A 80 -7.16 -10.22 -14.60
C HIS A 80 -6.78 -11.71 -14.52
N VAL A 81 -6.36 -12.19 -13.35
CA VAL A 81 -5.99 -13.61 -13.19
C VAL A 81 -7.20 -14.55 -13.18
N ARG A 82 -8.35 -14.10 -12.66
CA ARG A 82 -9.56 -14.95 -12.54
C ARG A 82 -10.19 -15.39 -13.87
N PRO A 83 -10.29 -14.53 -14.91
CA PRO A 83 -10.93 -14.90 -16.17
C PRO A 83 -10.01 -15.59 -17.19
N ASP A 84 -8.69 -15.36 -17.12
CA ASP A 84 -7.76 -15.68 -18.21
C ASP A 84 -7.11 -17.09 -18.09
N ASP A 85 -7.66 -18.00 -17.28
CA ASP A 85 -7.12 -19.36 -17.02
C ASP A 85 -5.62 -19.40 -16.65
N ILE A 86 -5.10 -18.30 -16.11
CA ILE A 86 -3.71 -18.22 -15.66
C ILE A 86 -3.56 -19.17 -14.48
N GLN A 87 -2.67 -20.17 -14.60
CA GLN A 87 -2.38 -21.18 -13.59
C GLN A 87 -1.58 -20.63 -12.39
N ILE A 88 -2.00 -19.47 -11.86
CA ILE A 88 -1.41 -18.81 -10.69
C ILE A 88 -2.49 -18.60 -9.64
N ASN A 89 -2.33 -19.28 -8.51
CA ASN A 89 -3.18 -19.05 -7.36
C ASN A 89 -2.69 -17.82 -6.57
N LEU A 90 -3.27 -16.66 -6.84
CA LEU A 90 -2.98 -15.43 -6.10
C LEU A 90 -3.35 -15.48 -4.60
N ALA A 91 -4.11 -16.48 -4.16
CA ALA A 91 -4.42 -16.68 -2.75
C ALA A 91 -3.34 -17.51 -2.01
N GLU A 92 -2.37 -18.08 -2.72
CA GLU A 92 -1.23 -18.76 -2.10
C GLU A 92 -0.34 -17.75 -1.37
N ARG A 93 0.16 -18.11 -0.18
CA ARG A 93 0.92 -17.22 0.71
C ARG A 93 2.05 -16.47 0.00
N ASN A 94 2.87 -17.15 -0.79
CA ASN A 94 4.01 -16.52 -1.47
C ASN A 94 3.55 -15.52 -2.54
N ASN A 95 2.49 -15.86 -3.29
CA ASN A 95 1.91 -14.97 -4.28
C ASN A 95 1.25 -13.75 -3.64
N VAL A 96 0.57 -13.91 -2.49
CA VAL A 96 0.05 -12.81 -1.69
C VAL A 96 1.18 -11.87 -1.26
N ILE A 97 2.26 -12.41 -0.67
CA ILE A 97 3.41 -11.60 -0.24
C ILE A 97 4.03 -10.86 -1.42
N LYS A 98 4.26 -11.55 -2.54
CA LYS A 98 4.82 -10.99 -3.77
C LYS A 98 3.94 -9.86 -4.32
N LEU A 99 2.63 -10.07 -4.37
CA LEU A 99 1.66 -9.09 -4.84
C LEU A 99 1.69 -7.85 -3.96
N HIS A 100 1.60 -8.01 -2.64
CA HIS A 100 1.63 -6.91 -1.69
C HIS A 100 2.96 -6.14 -1.75
N SER A 101 4.08 -6.82 -1.98
CA SER A 101 5.39 -6.21 -2.19
C SER A 101 5.42 -5.33 -3.44
N LEU A 102 4.89 -5.82 -4.56
CA LEU A 102 4.77 -5.04 -5.80
C LEU A 102 3.85 -3.83 -5.63
N VAL A 103 2.66 -4.00 -5.03
CA VAL A 103 1.76 -2.87 -4.76
C VAL A 103 2.43 -1.84 -3.85
N HIS A 104 3.14 -2.29 -2.81
CA HIS A 104 3.88 -1.40 -1.92
C HIS A 104 4.99 -0.64 -2.67
N SER A 105 5.77 -1.31 -3.52
CA SER A 105 6.78 -0.66 -4.37
C SER A 105 6.13 0.40 -5.26
N GLN A 106 5.01 0.11 -5.94
CA GLN A 106 4.30 1.10 -6.74
C GLN A 106 3.87 2.32 -5.90
N MET A 107 3.24 2.10 -4.75
CA MET A 107 2.76 3.17 -3.87
C MET A 107 3.87 4.02 -3.24
N LYS A 108 5.13 3.54 -3.28
CA LYS A 108 6.32 4.26 -2.78
C LYS A 108 6.88 5.26 -3.80
N SER A 109 6.46 5.18 -5.06
CA SER A 109 6.95 6.09 -6.11
C SER A 109 6.60 7.55 -5.81
N LYS A 110 7.44 8.48 -6.30
CA LYS A 110 7.20 9.93 -6.15
C LYS A 110 5.88 10.39 -6.75
N ALA A 111 5.35 9.65 -7.74
CA ALA A 111 4.07 9.94 -8.38
C ALA A 111 2.90 10.03 -7.37
N PHE A 112 2.98 9.30 -6.25
CA PHE A 112 1.93 9.26 -5.24
C PHE A 112 2.18 10.11 -4.00
N GLU A 113 3.27 10.88 -3.94
CA GLU A 113 3.62 11.66 -2.75
C GLU A 113 2.52 12.66 -2.37
N SER A 114 2.03 13.45 -3.34
CA SER A 114 0.93 14.40 -3.12
C SER A 114 -0.39 13.71 -2.76
N MET A 115 -0.66 12.54 -3.36
CA MET A 115 -1.83 11.71 -3.04
C MET A 115 -1.78 11.18 -1.59
N ILE A 116 -0.60 10.78 -1.12
CA ILE A 116 -0.40 10.35 0.27
C ILE A 116 -0.59 11.55 1.21
N LYS A 117 0.04 12.70 0.91
CA LYS A 117 -0.16 13.95 1.68
C LYS A 117 -1.64 14.33 1.75
N TYR A 118 -2.39 14.12 0.67
CA TYR A 118 -3.83 14.36 0.65
C TYR A 118 -4.60 13.50 1.66
N ALA A 119 -4.22 12.22 1.83
CA ALA A 119 -4.82 11.37 2.85
C ALA A 119 -4.62 11.94 4.27
N TRP A 120 -3.43 12.49 4.55
CA TRP A 120 -3.12 13.13 5.83
C TRP A 120 -3.84 14.48 6.01
N TYR A 121 -3.90 15.31 4.96
CA TYR A 121 -4.68 16.55 4.95
C TYR A 121 -6.16 16.31 5.21
N ARG A 122 -6.77 15.38 4.48
CA ARG A 122 -8.19 15.00 4.65
C ARG A 122 -8.50 14.41 6.02
N SER A 123 -7.51 13.84 6.70
CA SER A 123 -7.63 13.35 8.07
C SER A 123 -7.43 14.44 9.13
N GLY A 124 -7.11 15.67 8.72
CA GLY A 124 -6.92 16.83 9.61
C GLY A 124 -5.52 16.97 10.22
N TYR A 125 -4.53 16.19 9.77
CA TYR A 125 -3.17 16.26 10.33
C TYR A 125 -2.25 17.25 9.61
N LEU A 126 -2.58 17.62 8.37
CA LEU A 126 -1.89 18.68 7.65
C LEU A 126 -2.81 19.89 7.55
N LYS A 127 -2.24 21.09 7.71
CA LYS A 127 -2.98 22.35 7.58
C LYS A 127 -3.13 22.80 6.12
N THR A 128 -2.14 22.46 5.30
CA THR A 128 -2.05 22.90 3.91
C THR A 128 -2.55 21.80 2.98
N ASP A 129 -3.42 22.17 2.04
CA ASP A 129 -3.83 21.30 0.95
C ASP A 129 -2.61 21.00 0.06
N PRO A 130 -2.30 19.73 -0.25
CA PRO A 130 -1.19 19.38 -1.14
C PRO A 130 -1.40 19.78 -2.61
N GLY A 131 -2.58 20.28 -2.96
CA GLY A 131 -2.95 20.68 -4.32
C GLY A 131 -3.39 19.49 -5.18
N PRO A 132 -3.57 19.71 -6.50
CA PRO A 132 -3.93 18.65 -7.44
C PRO A 132 -2.91 17.52 -7.46
N PHE A 133 -3.39 16.28 -7.61
CA PHE A 133 -2.56 15.09 -7.72
C PHE A 133 -3.23 14.07 -8.63
N GLN A 134 -2.42 13.16 -9.16
CA GLN A 134 -2.91 11.97 -9.88
C GLN A 134 -3.09 10.82 -8.88
N ASN A 135 -4.19 10.09 -9.00
CA ASN A 135 -4.46 8.93 -8.18
C ASN A 135 -3.98 7.64 -8.88
N VAL A 136 -4.14 6.48 -8.23
CA VAL A 136 -3.70 5.18 -8.81
C VAL A 136 -4.36 4.88 -10.15
N LYS A 137 -5.63 5.25 -10.34
CA LYS A 137 -6.30 5.08 -11.65
C LYS A 137 -5.56 5.88 -12.71
N ASP A 138 -5.27 7.14 -12.42
CA ASP A 138 -4.71 8.07 -13.37
C ASP A 138 -3.29 7.65 -13.76
N VAL A 139 -2.46 7.28 -12.77
CA VAL A 139 -1.05 6.89 -12.98
C VAL A 139 -0.91 5.47 -13.51
N CYS A 140 -1.59 4.49 -12.92
CA CYS A 140 -1.35 3.08 -13.20
C CYS A 140 -2.32 2.47 -14.22
N PHE A 141 -3.48 3.07 -14.46
CA PHE A 141 -4.55 2.47 -15.27
C PHE A 141 -5.10 3.37 -16.37
N THR A 142 -4.48 4.53 -16.62
CA THR A 142 -4.61 5.25 -17.89
C THR A 142 -3.55 4.69 -18.83
N LEU A 143 -3.97 3.79 -19.70
CA LEU A 143 -3.06 2.97 -20.49
C LEU A 143 -3.29 3.31 -21.96
N GLU A 144 -2.22 3.63 -22.67
CA GLU A 144 -2.28 4.11 -24.05
C GLU A 144 -2.02 2.99 -25.06
N ARG A 145 -1.43 1.87 -24.63
CA ARG A 145 -1.08 0.75 -25.48
C ARG A 145 -2.05 -0.41 -25.27
N ASP A 146 -2.32 -1.13 -26.35
CA ASP A 146 -3.04 -2.40 -26.27
C ASP A 146 -2.15 -3.54 -25.78
N LYS A 147 -0.84 -3.47 -26.08
CA LYS A 147 0.14 -4.52 -25.78
C LYS A 147 1.16 -4.08 -24.74
N CYS A 148 1.71 -5.06 -24.04
CA CYS A 148 2.85 -4.86 -23.16
C CYS A 148 4.03 -4.21 -23.89
N CYS A 149 4.71 -3.28 -23.21
CA CYS A 149 5.86 -2.56 -23.77
C CYS A 149 7.15 -3.37 -23.86
N VAL A 150 7.19 -4.60 -23.32
CA VAL A 150 8.37 -5.48 -23.41
C VAL A 150 8.47 -6.05 -24.82
N GLU A 151 9.67 -6.01 -25.39
CA GLU A 151 9.94 -6.48 -26.75
C GLU A 151 9.47 -7.91 -26.97
N ASN A 152 8.87 -8.19 -28.14
CA ASN A 152 8.29 -9.49 -28.51
C ASN A 152 7.17 -10.00 -27.59
N CYS A 153 6.63 -9.17 -26.67
CA CYS A 153 5.47 -9.53 -25.89
C CYS A 153 4.17 -9.30 -26.67
N ILE A 154 3.34 -10.33 -26.77
CA ILE A 154 2.03 -10.26 -27.42
C ILE A 154 0.88 -10.03 -26.43
N ASN A 155 1.15 -10.12 -25.12
CA ASN A 155 0.13 -10.03 -24.09
C ASN A 155 -0.39 -8.60 -23.93
N GLY A 156 -1.67 -8.47 -23.59
CA GLY A 156 -2.28 -7.21 -23.23
C GLY A 156 -1.67 -6.63 -21.95
N GLN A 157 -1.51 -5.32 -21.91
CA GLN A 157 -1.02 -4.63 -20.72
C GLN A 157 -2.15 -4.49 -19.67
N ILE A 158 -1.77 -4.46 -18.39
CA ILE A 158 -2.73 -4.40 -17.27
C ILE A 158 -2.46 -3.24 -16.31
N ILE A 159 -1.23 -2.70 -16.34
CA ILE A 159 -0.74 -1.70 -15.40
C ILE A 159 0.41 -0.90 -16.01
N CYS A 160 0.41 0.40 -15.79
CA CYS A 160 1.55 1.28 -15.98
C CYS A 160 2.35 1.37 -14.68
N CYS A 161 3.66 1.12 -14.76
CA CYS A 161 4.55 1.22 -13.61
C CYS A 161 4.75 2.68 -13.20
N SER A 162 4.40 3.01 -11.97
CA SER A 162 4.51 4.35 -11.40
C SER A 162 5.95 4.88 -11.24
N TRP A 163 6.97 4.03 -11.39
CA TRP A 163 8.38 4.41 -11.38
C TRP A 163 8.92 4.73 -12.77
N CYS A 164 8.77 3.81 -13.72
CA CYS A 164 9.40 3.89 -15.05
C CYS A 164 8.41 4.15 -16.19
N GLN A 165 7.12 4.27 -15.90
CA GLN A 165 6.03 4.51 -16.88
C GLN A 165 5.90 3.42 -17.96
N GLN A 166 6.44 2.22 -17.69
CA GLN A 166 6.28 1.07 -18.58
C GLN A 166 4.89 0.43 -18.40
N GLU A 167 4.18 0.24 -19.51
CA GLU A 167 2.90 -0.48 -19.55
C GLU A 167 3.14 -2.00 -19.68
N LEU A 168 2.82 -2.74 -18.62
CA LEU A 168 3.22 -4.14 -18.46
C LEU A 168 2.00 -5.06 -18.42
N CYS A 169 2.14 -6.23 -19.03
CA CYS A 169 1.21 -7.35 -18.83
C CYS A 169 1.44 -8.01 -17.46
N PHE A 170 0.55 -8.93 -17.09
CA PHE A 170 0.66 -9.66 -15.83
C PHE A 170 1.98 -10.44 -15.68
N VAL A 171 2.46 -11.08 -16.75
CA VAL A 171 3.72 -11.83 -16.70
C VAL A 171 4.89 -10.90 -16.36
N HIS A 172 5.03 -9.80 -17.10
CA HIS A 172 6.15 -8.88 -16.89
C HIS A 172 6.07 -8.11 -15.58
N PHE A 173 4.86 -7.79 -15.11
CA PHE A 173 4.69 -7.11 -13.83
C PHE A 173 4.84 -8.07 -12.63
N PHE A 174 4.03 -9.14 -12.61
CA PHE A 174 3.90 -10.03 -11.45
C PHE A 174 4.84 -11.22 -11.53
N VAL A 175 4.84 -11.99 -12.62
CA VAL A 175 5.63 -13.23 -12.71
C VAL A 175 7.13 -12.92 -12.68
N ASN A 176 7.59 -11.99 -13.52
CA ASN A 176 8.97 -11.54 -13.60
C ASN A 176 9.37 -10.61 -12.44
N TYR A 177 8.41 -10.25 -11.57
CA TYR A 177 8.63 -9.44 -10.37
C TYR A 177 9.25 -8.06 -10.67
N HIS A 178 8.49 -7.20 -11.34
CA HIS A 178 8.91 -5.85 -11.69
C HIS A 178 8.94 -4.92 -10.45
N TYR A 179 10.05 -4.97 -9.72
CA TYR A 179 10.25 -4.26 -8.45
C TYR A 179 11.27 -3.12 -8.58
N HIS A 180 10.97 -1.99 -7.94
CA HIS A 180 11.86 -0.83 -7.74
C HIS A 180 11.97 -0.55 -6.23
#